data_AF-A0A525IZX6-F1
#
_entry.id   AF-A0A525IZX6-F1
#
_cell.length_a   1.000
_cell.length_b   1.000
_cell.length_c   1.000
_cell.angle_alpha   90.00
_cell.angle_beta   90.00
_cell.angle_gamma   90.00
#
_symmetry.space_group_name_H-M   'P 1'
#
loop_
_entity.id
_entity.type
_entity.pdbx_description
1 polymer ?
#
loop_
_entity_poly.entity_id
_entity_poly.type
_entity_poly.pdbx_seq_one_letter_code
_entity_poly.pdbx_strand_id
1 'polypeptide(L)'
;MARRTLVAALAALGLAAGAALAADPALPAGPASPAGQALLARQAHFREQAAGFKAINDELKKDAPDKAVIAANATKIKGTAADLPTWFPKGSGPETGLKTAAKAEIWTDAEGFDKAAAQLQAETVKLEQLAMVGDLDAIKTQARAVGAACGACHAKYRAAAS
;
A
#
# COMPACT_ATOMS: atom_id res chain seq x y z
N MET A 1 29.36 -25.21 -72.11
CA MET A 1 30.67 -25.06 -71.42
C MET A 1 30.84 -23.57 -71.17
N ALA A 2 30.77 -23.05 -69.94
CA ALA A 2 31.88 -23.01 -69.01
C ALA A 2 31.42 -22.97 -67.53
N ARG A 3 32.27 -23.52 -66.66
CA ARG A 3 32.13 -23.73 -65.20
C ARG A 3 32.58 -22.50 -64.41
N ARG A 4 32.07 -22.35 -63.18
CA ARG A 4 32.77 -21.92 -61.93
C ARG A 4 31.74 -21.76 -60.78
N THR A 5 31.53 -22.76 -59.92
CA THR A 5 32.17 -23.00 -58.60
C THR A 5 31.97 -21.92 -57.53
N LEU A 6 31.17 -22.30 -56.51
CA LEU A 6 31.29 -22.08 -55.06
C LEU A 6 31.53 -20.67 -54.48
N VAL A 7 30.55 -20.18 -53.72
CA VAL A 7 30.72 -19.34 -52.51
C VAL A 7 29.69 -19.87 -51.51
N ALA A 8 30.09 -20.81 -50.64
CA ALA A 8 30.50 -20.58 -49.25
C ALA A 8 29.32 -20.15 -48.35
N ALA A 9 28.83 -21.12 -47.59
CA ALA A 9 27.97 -20.93 -46.43
C ALA A 9 28.71 -20.12 -45.36
N LEU A 10 28.04 -19.14 -44.76
CA LEU A 10 28.32 -18.67 -43.42
C LEU A 10 27.01 -18.70 -42.65
N ALA A 11 26.92 -19.69 -41.79
CA ALA A 11 25.82 -19.91 -40.87
C ALA A 11 25.66 -18.70 -39.94
N ALA A 12 24.41 -18.26 -39.79
CA ALA A 12 24.02 -17.27 -38.82
C ALA A 12 24.28 -17.80 -37.40
N LEU A 13 25.32 -17.30 -36.72
CA LEU A 13 25.39 -17.34 -35.27
C LEU A 13 24.58 -16.16 -34.73
N GLY A 14 23.32 -16.43 -34.42
CA GLY A 14 22.43 -15.55 -33.66
C GLY A 14 21.86 -16.31 -32.47
N LEU A 15 22.74 -16.81 -31.58
CA LEU A 15 22.32 -17.44 -30.32
C LEU A 15 22.36 -16.38 -29.21
N ALA A 16 21.21 -15.74 -29.00
CA ALA A 16 20.82 -15.22 -27.70
C ALA A 16 19.29 -15.12 -27.71
N ALA A 17 18.66 -16.28 -27.51
CA ALA A 17 17.26 -16.35 -27.13
C ALA A 17 17.11 -15.57 -25.82
N GLY A 18 16.69 -14.30 -25.93
CA GLY A 18 16.04 -13.61 -24.83
C GLY A 18 14.78 -14.41 -24.53
N ALA A 19 14.85 -15.28 -23.54
CA ALA A 19 13.68 -15.91 -22.97
C ALA A 19 12.86 -14.79 -22.33
N ALA A 20 11.97 -14.19 -23.12
CA ALA A 20 10.82 -13.51 -22.58
C ALA A 20 10.03 -14.60 -21.85
N LEU A 21 10.24 -14.68 -20.53
CA LEU A 21 9.35 -15.40 -19.64
C LEU A 21 7.99 -14.70 -19.79
N ALA A 22 7.17 -15.18 -20.73
CA ALA A 22 5.75 -14.90 -20.71
C ALA A 22 5.28 -15.44 -19.35
N ALA A 23 5.00 -14.52 -18.42
CA ALA A 23 4.42 -14.89 -17.14
C ALA A 23 3.14 -15.68 -17.44
N ASP A 24 3.14 -16.96 -17.10
CA ASP A 24 1.97 -17.80 -17.24
C ASP A 24 0.89 -17.20 -16.33
N PRO A 25 -0.25 -16.72 -16.87
CA PRO A 25 -1.31 -16.11 -16.07
C PRO A 25 -1.93 -17.08 -15.06
N ALA A 26 -1.58 -18.37 -15.11
CA ALA A 26 -2.05 -19.40 -14.20
C ALA A 26 -1.20 -19.56 -12.91
N LEU A 27 0.01 -18.99 -12.83
CA LEU A 27 0.85 -19.14 -11.63
C LEU A 27 0.61 -18.01 -10.63
N PRO A 28 0.31 -18.32 -9.35
CA PRO A 28 0.17 -17.30 -8.31
C PRO A 28 1.47 -16.48 -8.20
N ALA A 29 1.31 -15.16 -8.15
CA ALA A 29 2.43 -14.23 -8.12
C ALA A 29 3.20 -14.40 -6.80
N GLY A 30 4.31 -15.13 -6.84
CA GLY A 30 5.17 -15.37 -5.68
C GLY A 30 5.69 -14.07 -5.03
N PRO A 31 6.28 -14.12 -3.84
CA PRO A 31 6.67 -12.93 -3.07
C PRO A 31 7.72 -12.04 -3.77
N ALA A 32 8.50 -12.61 -4.69
CA ALA A 32 9.47 -11.88 -5.51
C ALA A 32 8.85 -11.14 -6.70
N SER A 33 7.58 -11.42 -7.05
CA SER A 33 6.87 -10.73 -8.13
C SER A 33 6.60 -9.27 -7.76
N PRO A 34 6.41 -8.35 -8.74
CA PRO A 34 6.00 -6.97 -8.44
C PRO A 34 4.74 -6.87 -7.57
N ALA A 35 3.74 -7.73 -7.83
CA ALA A 35 2.51 -7.80 -7.05
C ALA A 35 2.74 -8.29 -5.61
N GLY A 36 3.60 -9.30 -5.44
CA GLY A 36 4.00 -9.80 -4.13
C GLY A 36 4.79 -8.77 -3.33
N GLN A 37 5.71 -8.05 -3.97
CA GLN A 37 6.46 -6.97 -3.33
C GLN A 37 5.55 -5.82 -2.89
N ALA A 38 4.61 -5.39 -3.74
CA ALA A 38 3.62 -4.38 -3.38
C ALA A 38 2.75 -4.82 -2.19
N LEU A 39 2.37 -6.11 -2.13
CA LEU A 39 1.65 -6.68 -0.99
C LEU A 39 2.45 -6.63 0.31
N LEU A 40 3.73 -6.97 0.27
CA LEU A 40 4.59 -6.91 1.45
C LEU A 40 4.83 -5.47 1.89
N ALA A 41 5.08 -4.57 0.94
CA ALA A 41 5.28 -3.14 1.19
C ALA A 41 4.04 -2.49 1.82
N ARG A 42 2.83 -2.69 1.28
CA ARG A 42 1.60 -2.15 1.87
C ARG A 42 1.39 -2.62 3.30
N GLN A 43 1.71 -3.88 3.61
CA GLN A 43 1.60 -4.40 4.97
C GLN A 43 2.58 -3.70 5.92
N ALA A 44 3.81 -3.42 5.47
CA ALA A 44 4.77 -2.64 6.26
C ALA A 44 4.26 -1.20 6.48
N HIS A 45 3.76 -0.52 5.45
CA HIS A 45 3.21 0.82 5.58
C HIS A 45 2.01 0.88 6.55
N PHE A 46 1.09 -0.09 6.50
CA PHE A 46 0.01 -0.16 7.48
C PHE A 46 0.48 -0.39 8.91
N ARG A 47 1.57 -1.18 9.13
CA ARG A 47 2.16 -1.33 10.46
C ARG A 47 2.74 -0.02 10.97
N GLU A 48 3.41 0.73 10.10
CA GLU A 48 3.95 2.04 10.44
C GLU A 48 2.86 3.06 10.76
N GLN A 49 1.79 3.08 9.96
CA GLN A 49 0.63 3.94 10.18
C GLN A 49 -0.07 3.58 11.50
N ALA A 50 -0.26 2.30 11.78
CA ALA A 50 -0.83 1.81 13.04
C ALA A 50 0.07 2.15 14.25
N ALA A 51 1.39 2.02 14.12
CA ALA A 51 2.34 2.37 15.17
C ALA A 51 2.29 3.87 15.49
N GLY A 52 2.26 4.73 14.47
CA GLY A 52 2.13 6.17 14.66
C GLY A 52 0.80 6.54 15.33
N PHE A 53 -0.29 5.93 14.89
CA PHE A 53 -1.61 6.19 15.50
C PHE A 53 -1.66 5.72 16.95
N LYS A 54 -1.03 4.57 17.26
CA LYS A 54 -0.89 4.09 18.63
C LYS A 54 -0.11 5.08 19.49
N ALA A 55 1.01 5.60 19.01
CA ALA A 55 1.82 6.58 19.75
C ALA A 55 1.00 7.82 20.12
N ILE A 56 0.21 8.37 19.19
CA ILE A 56 -0.70 9.48 19.46
C ILE A 56 -1.69 9.12 20.57
N ASN A 57 -2.35 7.96 20.46
CA ASN A 57 -3.33 7.52 21.45
C ASN A 57 -2.72 7.19 22.82
N ASP A 58 -1.47 6.74 22.87
CA ASP A 58 -0.76 6.51 24.12
C ASP A 58 -0.43 7.83 24.81
N GLU A 59 0.04 8.85 24.08
CA GLU A 59 0.25 10.20 24.64
C GLU A 59 -1.05 10.80 25.18
N LEU A 60 -2.16 10.68 24.44
CA LEU A 60 -3.47 11.20 24.85
C LEU A 60 -4.09 10.53 26.10
N LYS A 61 -3.48 9.45 26.59
CA LYS A 61 -3.87 8.76 27.84
C LYS A 61 -3.04 9.20 29.04
N LYS A 62 -1.94 9.93 28.84
CA LYS A 62 -1.09 10.41 29.93
C LYS A 62 -1.72 11.64 30.60
N ASP A 63 -1.38 11.85 31.87
CA ASP A 63 -1.75 13.07 32.60
C ASP A 63 -1.06 14.31 32.00
N ALA A 64 0.17 14.13 31.49
CA ALA A 64 0.95 15.15 30.78
C ALA A 64 1.39 14.61 29.40
N PRO A 65 0.55 14.76 28.35
CA PRO A 65 0.89 14.30 27.00
C PRO A 65 2.07 15.06 26.38
N ASP A 66 2.95 14.34 25.70
CA ASP A 66 4.00 14.96 24.87
C ASP A 66 3.42 15.40 23.52
N LYS A 67 3.22 16.72 23.38
CA LYS A 67 2.67 17.34 22.17
C LYS A 67 3.59 17.18 20.95
N ALA A 68 4.91 17.11 21.15
CA ALA A 68 5.85 16.94 20.04
C ALA A 68 5.77 15.52 19.46
N VAL A 69 5.60 14.51 20.31
CA VAL A 69 5.34 13.13 19.88
C VAL A 69 4.01 13.03 19.12
N ILE A 70 2.95 13.68 19.60
CA ILE A 70 1.66 13.72 18.91
C ILE A 70 1.81 14.36 17.53
N ALA A 71 2.40 15.54 17.47
CA ALA A 71 2.67 16.31 16.26
C ALA A 71 3.44 15.51 15.21
N ALA A 72 4.58 14.93 15.58
CA ALA A 72 5.42 14.15 14.68
C ALA A 72 4.68 12.93 14.09
N ASN A 73 3.92 12.22 14.92
CA ASN A 73 3.16 11.06 14.45
C ASN A 73 1.94 11.48 13.61
N ALA A 74 1.30 12.60 13.90
CA ALA A 74 0.20 13.11 13.09
C ALA A 74 0.68 13.47 11.67
N THR A 75 1.84 14.13 11.53
CA THR A 75 2.47 14.40 10.24
C THR A 75 2.81 13.11 9.49
N LYS A 76 3.35 12.09 10.18
CA LYS A 76 3.65 10.78 9.56
C LYS A 76 2.39 10.11 9.01
N ILE A 77 1.33 10.04 9.81
CA ILE A 77 0.08 9.39 9.39
C ILE A 77 -0.55 10.16 8.22
N LYS A 78 -0.55 11.50 8.26
CA LYS A 78 -1.01 12.34 7.14
C LYS A 78 -0.31 11.98 5.83
N GLY A 79 1.02 11.84 5.85
CA GLY A 79 1.80 11.45 4.67
C GLY A 79 1.39 10.07 4.15
N THR A 80 1.43 9.06 5.02
CA THR A 80 1.05 7.69 4.62
C THR A 80 -0.41 7.54 4.17
N ALA A 81 -1.33 8.35 4.71
CA ALA A 81 -2.72 8.35 4.28
C ALA A 81 -2.90 8.90 2.86
N ALA A 82 -2.07 9.87 2.44
CA ALA A 82 -2.07 10.38 1.08
C ALA A 82 -1.53 9.34 0.07
N ASP A 83 -0.53 8.54 0.48
CA ASP A 83 0.07 7.52 -0.38
C ASP A 83 -0.78 6.24 -0.48
N LEU A 84 -1.68 5.99 0.48
CA LEU A 84 -2.42 4.74 0.65
C LEU A 84 -3.06 4.17 -0.63
N PRO A 85 -3.77 4.97 -1.47
CA PRO A 85 -4.39 4.43 -2.69
C PRO A 85 -3.38 3.77 -3.65
N THR A 86 -2.14 4.24 -3.65
CA THR A 86 -1.07 3.76 -4.56
C THR A 86 -0.55 2.37 -4.19
N TRP A 87 -0.86 1.88 -2.98
CA TRP A 87 -0.33 0.62 -2.45
C TRP A 87 -1.06 -0.64 -2.96
N PHE A 88 -2.10 -0.48 -3.77
CA PHE A 88 -2.99 -1.56 -4.21
C PHE A 88 -2.96 -1.76 -5.73
N PRO A 89 -1.80 -2.02 -6.36
CA PRO A 89 -1.76 -2.29 -7.78
C PRO A 89 -2.61 -3.51 -8.13
N LYS A 90 -3.25 -3.48 -9.30
CA LYS A 90 -4.06 -4.60 -9.80
C LYS A 90 -3.23 -5.89 -9.83
N GLY A 91 -3.82 -7.01 -9.44
CA GLY A 91 -3.12 -8.30 -9.37
C GLY A 91 -2.39 -8.55 -8.04
N SER A 92 -2.43 -7.60 -7.09
CA SER A 92 -1.80 -7.75 -5.77
C SER A 92 -2.75 -8.24 -4.68
N GLY A 93 -3.92 -8.76 -5.06
CA GLY A 93 -4.92 -9.28 -4.14
C GLY A 93 -4.75 -10.75 -3.77
N PRO A 94 -5.83 -11.40 -3.29
CA PRO A 94 -5.83 -12.81 -2.94
C PRO A 94 -5.35 -13.74 -4.07
N GLU A 95 -5.50 -13.32 -5.33
CA GLU A 95 -5.03 -14.04 -6.52
C GLU A 95 -3.51 -14.28 -6.56
N THR A 96 -2.73 -13.52 -5.79
CA THR A 96 -1.29 -13.77 -5.61
C THR A 96 -0.97 -15.07 -4.89
N GLY A 97 -1.95 -15.66 -4.18
CA GLY A 97 -1.74 -16.82 -3.31
C GLY A 97 -0.96 -16.50 -2.02
N LEU A 98 -0.55 -15.25 -1.80
CA LEU A 98 0.14 -14.80 -0.59
C LEU A 98 -0.86 -14.43 0.52
N LYS A 99 -0.45 -14.54 1.79
CA LYS A 99 -1.29 -14.14 2.93
C LYS A 99 -1.59 -12.64 2.85
N THR A 100 -2.86 -12.31 2.60
CA THR A 100 -3.36 -10.94 2.56
C THR A 100 -4.75 -10.85 3.18
N ALA A 101 -5.01 -9.76 3.90
CA ALA A 101 -6.35 -9.42 4.36
C ALA A 101 -7.07 -8.45 3.41
N ALA A 102 -6.43 -8.00 2.32
CA ALA A 102 -7.09 -7.22 1.28
C ALA A 102 -8.15 -8.08 0.58
N LYS A 103 -9.41 -7.65 0.58
CA LYS A 103 -10.46 -8.35 -0.17
C LYS A 103 -10.47 -7.89 -1.64
N ALA A 104 -11.08 -8.70 -2.52
CA ALA A 104 -11.18 -8.40 -3.95
C ALA A 104 -11.96 -7.10 -4.24
N GLU A 105 -12.84 -6.69 -3.33
CA GLU A 105 -13.67 -5.48 -3.42
C GLU A 105 -12.85 -4.20 -3.55
N ILE A 106 -11.58 -4.19 -3.15
CA ILE A 106 -10.69 -3.05 -3.38
C ILE A 106 -10.59 -2.72 -4.88
N TRP A 107 -10.54 -3.75 -5.74
CA TRP A 107 -10.39 -3.56 -7.18
C TRP A 107 -11.73 -3.54 -7.91
N THR A 108 -12.74 -4.27 -7.42
CA THR A 108 -14.08 -4.26 -8.07
C THR A 108 -14.91 -3.04 -7.69
N ASP A 109 -14.60 -2.38 -6.56
CA ASP A 109 -15.19 -1.13 -6.09
C ASP A 109 -14.09 -0.08 -5.82
N ALA A 110 -13.29 0.19 -6.86
CA ALA A 110 -12.17 1.12 -6.79
C ALA A 110 -12.61 2.54 -6.37
N GLU A 111 -13.73 3.05 -6.90
CA GLU A 111 -14.25 4.37 -6.53
C GLU A 111 -14.60 4.45 -5.03
N GLY A 112 -15.27 3.42 -4.50
CA GLY A 112 -15.59 3.34 -3.08
C GLY A 112 -14.32 3.26 -2.21
N PHE A 113 -13.31 2.53 -2.67
CA PHE A 113 -12.03 2.42 -1.97
C PHE A 113 -11.29 3.76 -1.95
N ASP A 114 -11.20 4.43 -3.10
CA ASP A 114 -10.57 5.76 -3.22
C ASP A 114 -11.28 6.79 -2.34
N LYS A 115 -12.62 6.75 -2.29
CA LYS A 115 -13.40 7.62 -1.40
C LYS A 115 -13.11 7.34 0.08
N ALA A 116 -12.99 6.08 0.47
CA ALA A 116 -12.66 5.71 1.85
C ALA A 116 -11.22 6.15 2.23
N ALA A 117 -10.28 6.02 1.29
CA ALA A 117 -8.91 6.50 1.48
C ALA A 117 -8.85 8.04 1.57
N ALA A 118 -9.57 8.76 0.70
CA ALA A 118 -9.68 10.21 0.75
C ALA A 118 -10.30 10.70 2.07
N GLN A 119 -11.28 9.98 2.61
CA GLN A 119 -11.85 10.29 3.93
C GLN A 119 -10.79 10.17 5.04
N LEU A 120 -9.99 9.10 5.04
CA LEU A 120 -8.89 8.96 6.00
C LEU A 120 -7.86 10.10 5.84
N GLN A 121 -7.48 10.43 4.60
CA GLN A 121 -6.59 11.54 4.31
C GLN A 121 -7.13 12.86 4.88
N ALA A 122 -8.39 13.19 4.64
CA ALA A 122 -9.02 14.40 5.16
C ALA A 122 -8.99 14.46 6.69
N GLU A 123 -9.31 13.36 7.38
CA GLU A 123 -9.31 13.34 8.85
C GLU A 123 -7.89 13.41 9.45
N THR A 124 -6.87 12.90 8.75
CA THR A 124 -5.48 12.97 9.20
C THR A 124 -4.86 14.36 8.96
N VAL A 125 -5.28 15.08 7.92
CA VAL A 125 -4.94 16.50 7.73
C VAL A 125 -5.45 17.33 8.91
N LYS A 126 -6.72 17.16 9.29
CA LYS A 126 -7.29 17.86 10.46
C LYS A 126 -6.56 17.49 11.75
N LEU A 127 -6.22 16.22 11.93
CA LEU A 127 -5.48 15.75 13.11
C LEU A 127 -4.13 16.46 13.24
N GLU A 128 -3.40 16.57 12.14
CA GLU A 128 -2.10 17.22 12.14
C GLU A 128 -2.22 18.73 12.42
N GLN A 129 -3.19 19.42 11.82
CA GLN A 129 -3.43 20.84 12.10
C GLN A 129 -3.71 21.08 13.60
N LEU A 130 -4.56 20.24 14.21
CA LEU A 130 -4.86 20.32 15.64
C LEU A 130 -3.66 19.95 16.52
N ALA A 131 -2.84 18.99 16.08
CA ALA A 131 -1.61 18.60 16.76
C ALA A 131 -0.57 19.73 16.76
N MET A 132 -0.45 20.50 15.67
CA MET A 132 0.47 21.63 15.57
C MET A 132 0.10 22.77 16.52
N VAL A 133 -1.19 23.03 16.74
CA VAL A 133 -1.65 24.06 17.69
C VAL A 133 -1.68 23.55 19.14
N GLY A 134 -1.65 22.23 19.34
CA GLY A 134 -1.51 21.60 20.66
C GLY A 134 -2.77 21.63 21.53
N ASP A 135 -3.97 21.68 20.92
CA ASP A 135 -5.26 21.57 21.59
C ASP A 135 -5.59 20.09 21.87
N LEU A 136 -5.33 19.63 23.10
CA LEU A 136 -5.41 18.21 23.46
C LEU A 136 -6.84 17.64 23.37
N ASP A 137 -7.87 18.44 23.69
CA ASP A 137 -9.26 17.98 23.63
C ASP A 137 -9.74 17.86 22.18
N ALA A 138 -9.36 18.83 21.33
CA ALA A 138 -9.62 18.75 19.91
C ALA A 138 -8.86 17.58 19.26
N ILE A 139 -7.58 17.39 19.60
CA ILE A 139 -6.78 16.24 19.12
C ILE A 139 -7.45 14.93 19.53
N LYS A 140 -7.92 14.79 20.77
CA LYS A 140 -8.59 13.57 21.24
C LYS A 140 -9.87 13.27 20.47
N THR A 141 -10.63 14.31 20.13
CA THR A 141 -11.82 14.19 19.30
C THR A 141 -11.46 13.78 17.88
N GLN A 142 -10.45 14.42 17.30
CA GLN A 142 -10.02 14.12 15.94
C GLN A 142 -9.36 12.75 15.80
N ALA A 143 -8.65 12.27 16.83
CA ALA A 143 -8.11 10.92 16.88
C ALA A 143 -9.22 9.86 16.78
N ARG A 144 -10.38 10.09 17.40
CA ARG A 144 -11.57 9.22 17.25
C ARG A 144 -12.10 9.23 15.82
N ALA A 145 -12.15 10.40 15.17
CA ALA A 145 -12.58 10.52 13.78
C ALA A 145 -11.64 9.77 12.81
N VAL A 146 -10.32 9.89 13.00
CA VAL A 146 -9.32 9.10 12.27
C VAL A 146 -9.54 7.60 12.50
N GLY A 147 -9.71 7.17 13.75
CA GLY A 147 -10.01 5.77 14.08
C GLY A 147 -11.29 5.24 13.41
N ALA A 148 -12.33 6.07 13.35
CA ALA A 148 -13.57 5.74 12.65
C ALA A 148 -13.36 5.60 11.13
N ALA A 149 -12.57 6.47 10.51
CA ALA A 149 -12.21 6.36 9.09
C ALA A 149 -11.44 5.05 8.80
N CYS A 150 -10.46 4.69 9.64
CA CYS A 150 -9.78 3.40 9.57
C CYS A 150 -10.79 2.23 9.65
N GLY A 151 -11.71 2.28 10.61
CA GLY A 151 -12.73 1.25 10.82
C GLY A 151 -13.67 1.08 9.63
N ALA A 152 -14.15 2.20 9.06
CA ALA A 152 -15.06 2.19 7.93
C ALA A 152 -14.45 1.54 6.69
N CYS A 153 -13.19 1.87 6.37
CA CYS A 153 -12.47 1.24 5.26
C CYS A 153 -12.26 -0.26 5.54
N HIS A 154 -11.80 -0.63 6.74
CA HIS A 154 -11.54 -2.03 7.09
C HIS A 154 -12.80 -2.89 7.05
N ALA A 155 -13.96 -2.39 7.49
CA ALA A 155 -15.21 -3.14 7.48
C ALA A 155 -15.56 -3.64 6.07
N LYS A 156 -15.33 -2.80 5.06
CA LYS A 156 -15.63 -3.12 3.67
C LYS A 156 -14.51 -3.89 2.99
N TYR A 157 -13.27 -3.40 3.08
CA TYR A 157 -12.18 -3.82 2.20
C TYR A 157 -11.13 -4.74 2.86
N ARG A 158 -11.23 -5.00 4.17
CA ARG A 158 -10.30 -5.87 4.90
C ARG A 158 -11.02 -7.10 5.46
N ALA A 159 -10.51 -8.28 5.18
CA ALA A 159 -10.94 -9.50 5.84
C ALA A 159 -10.63 -9.44 7.35
N ALA A 160 -11.44 -10.11 8.17
CA ALA A 160 -11.07 -10.36 9.56
C ALA A 160 -9.75 -11.14 9.56
N ALA A 161 -8.85 -10.81 10.50
CA ALA A 161 -7.59 -11.51 10.61
C ALA A 161 -7.87 -12.98 10.95
N SER A 162 -7.55 -13.88 10.00
CA SER A 162 -7.44 -15.33 10.19
C SER A 162 -6.03 -15.72 10.64
#